data_AF-A0A6G6J8J8-F1
#
_entry.id   AF-A0A6G6J8J8-F1
#
_cell.length_a   1.000
_cell.length_b   1.000
_cell.length_c   1.000
_cell.angle_alpha   90.00
_cell.angle_beta   90.00
_cell.angle_gamma   90.00
#
_symmetry.space_group_name_H-M   'P 1'
#
loop_
_entity.id
_entity.type
_entity.pdbx_description
1 polymer ?
#
loop_
_entity_poly.entity_id
_entity_poly.type
_entity_poly.pdbx_seq_one_letter_code
_entity_poly.pdbx_strand_id
1 'polypeptide(L)'
;MIRCRDAVLYIASITSGMRNEEVIGIEVGAWRKEVVDGVTYCWVTTTEHKTGKGRVDYLVPELTLDALNLFAMCSTPMRRELEAELSDLELSCNSVDSADLLLRLEKARKDSKRLFLCLNGYGNKAERVGHIEVLSAAGSNEAFKRVAKAAGSDWPLRTHQCRRTYARCFVESRMGRTSLVFLKWQFKHSSMSMTQLYASNPLQDLTLFDEILQQMTEFKIDLIESWLDDQPLAGGAGERIMELRAIPIKDRSALLAQTAPHANIRATGHGWCIATERGCGGAGLYEATRCPGCKHSVIDETFATTWQGIYSHQLELMEIDDAGPAVRQRAKRDMQVAFDVISSLGLSPLDARDSDPTRT
;
A
#
# COMPACT_ATOMS: atom_id res chain seq x y z
N MET A 1 -31.80 10.32 -5.91
CA MET A 1 -30.64 9.77 -6.63
C MET A 1 -29.35 10.56 -6.38
N ILE A 2 -29.25 11.85 -6.77
CA ILE A 2 -28.00 12.65 -6.67
C ILE A 2 -27.40 12.68 -5.24
N ARG A 3 -28.22 12.96 -4.21
CA ARG A 3 -27.74 12.99 -2.81
C ARG A 3 -27.16 11.65 -2.35
N CYS A 4 -27.78 10.54 -2.75
CA CYS A 4 -27.29 9.20 -2.44
C CYS A 4 -25.96 8.93 -3.14
N ARG A 5 -25.85 9.25 -4.44
CA ARG A 5 -24.58 9.13 -5.19
C ARG A 5 -23.47 9.91 -4.51
N ASP A 6 -23.73 11.17 -4.18
CA ASP A 6 -22.71 12.07 -3.62
C ASP A 6 -22.24 11.59 -2.23
N ALA A 7 -23.16 11.12 -1.38
CA ALA A 7 -22.81 10.53 -0.08
C ALA A 7 -22.01 9.23 -0.21
N VAL A 8 -22.41 8.34 -1.12
CA VAL A 8 -21.73 7.05 -1.34
C VAL A 8 -20.36 7.27 -1.99
N LEU A 9 -20.23 8.25 -2.88
CA LEU A 9 -18.95 8.65 -3.45
C LEU A 9 -17.99 9.13 -2.35
N TYR A 10 -18.50 9.92 -1.40
CA TYR A 10 -17.73 10.37 -0.24
C TYR A 10 -17.30 9.18 0.63
N ILE A 11 -18.24 8.30 1.03
CA ILE A 11 -17.94 7.11 1.84
C ILE A 11 -16.89 6.24 1.16
N ALA A 12 -17.08 5.89 -0.12
CA ALA A 12 -16.12 5.09 -0.86
C ALA A 12 -14.74 5.77 -0.95
N SER A 13 -14.69 7.10 -1.11
CA SER A 13 -13.43 7.84 -1.19
C SER A 13 -12.69 7.95 0.15
N ILE A 14 -13.40 8.19 1.25
CA ILE A 14 -12.81 8.41 2.58
C ILE A 14 -12.38 7.12 3.26
N THR A 15 -12.99 5.98 2.90
CA THR A 15 -12.78 4.68 3.57
C THR A 15 -11.92 3.68 2.80
N SER A 16 -11.58 3.96 1.53
CA SER A 16 -10.81 3.02 0.70
C SER A 16 -9.40 3.46 0.39
N GLY A 17 -9.15 4.78 0.45
CA GLY A 17 -7.88 5.32 -0.01
C GLY A 17 -7.71 5.31 -1.53
N MET A 18 -8.73 4.97 -2.32
CA MET A 18 -8.69 5.00 -3.80
C MET A 18 -8.54 6.42 -4.37
N ARG A 19 -8.02 6.55 -5.60
CA ARG A 19 -8.07 7.78 -6.39
C ARG A 19 -9.47 8.00 -6.91
N ASN A 20 -9.81 9.24 -7.24
CA ASN A 20 -11.14 9.55 -7.77
C ASN A 20 -11.53 8.68 -8.97
N GLU A 21 -10.62 8.53 -9.94
CA GLU A 21 -10.82 7.71 -11.15
C GLU A 21 -11.11 6.23 -10.85
N GLU A 22 -10.52 5.70 -9.77
CA GLU A 22 -10.73 4.33 -9.32
C GLU A 22 -12.09 4.19 -8.62
N VAL A 23 -12.51 5.19 -7.82
CA VAL A 23 -13.83 5.20 -7.16
C VAL A 23 -14.97 5.32 -8.16
N ILE A 24 -14.93 6.32 -9.05
CA ILE A 24 -15.96 6.48 -10.11
C ILE A 24 -15.92 5.31 -11.10
N GLY A 25 -14.79 4.60 -11.15
CA GLY A 25 -14.56 3.42 -11.97
C GLY A 25 -15.17 2.13 -11.43
N ILE A 26 -15.67 2.11 -10.19
CA ILE A 26 -16.25 0.91 -9.57
C ILE A 26 -17.43 0.41 -10.41
N GLU A 27 -17.37 -0.86 -10.80
CA GLU A 27 -18.44 -1.57 -11.49
C GLU A 27 -19.44 -2.17 -10.50
N VAL A 28 -20.69 -2.34 -10.93
CA VAL A 28 -21.73 -2.97 -10.12
C VAL A 28 -21.35 -4.41 -9.78
N GLY A 29 -21.39 -4.76 -8.50
CA GLY A 29 -21.02 -6.10 -8.02
C GLY A 29 -19.51 -6.33 -7.90
N ALA A 30 -18.68 -5.31 -8.12
CA ALA A 30 -17.22 -5.41 -7.96
C ALA A 30 -16.76 -5.32 -6.49
N TRP A 31 -17.52 -5.88 -5.56
CA TRP A 31 -17.16 -5.94 -4.14
C TRP A 31 -17.55 -7.28 -3.54
N ARG A 32 -16.78 -7.76 -2.56
CA ARG A 32 -16.96 -9.08 -1.96
C ARG A 32 -16.57 -9.08 -0.48
N LYS A 33 -17.12 -10.05 0.25
CA LYS A 33 -16.64 -10.45 1.58
C LYS A 33 -15.85 -11.75 1.44
N GLU A 34 -14.78 -11.87 2.20
CA GLU A 34 -13.93 -13.05 2.24
C GLU A 34 -13.62 -13.38 3.70
N VAL A 35 -13.80 -14.63 4.11
CA VAL A 35 -13.52 -15.07 5.48
C VAL A 35 -12.23 -15.86 5.47
N VAL A 36 -11.23 -15.40 6.23
CA VAL A 36 -9.94 -16.08 6.41
C VAL A 36 -9.71 -16.20 7.90
N ASP A 37 -9.53 -17.42 8.40
CA ASP A 37 -9.29 -17.74 9.81
C ASP A 37 -10.32 -17.09 10.77
N GLY A 38 -11.59 -17.07 10.37
CA GLY A 38 -12.69 -16.49 11.14
C GLY A 38 -12.77 -14.95 11.07
N VAL A 39 -11.85 -14.28 10.37
CA VAL A 39 -11.87 -12.82 10.15
C VAL A 39 -12.51 -12.52 8.81
N THR A 40 -13.48 -11.60 8.80
CA THR A 40 -14.15 -11.15 7.56
C THR A 40 -13.44 -9.93 6.97
N TYR A 41 -12.90 -10.09 5.76
CA TYR A 41 -12.30 -9.05 4.95
C TYR A 41 -13.32 -8.55 3.92
N CYS A 42 -13.43 -7.23 3.77
CA CYS A 42 -14.30 -6.61 2.76
C CYS A 42 -13.45 -5.98 1.67
N TRP A 43 -13.72 -6.37 0.42
CA TRP A 43 -12.90 -6.00 -0.74
C TRP A 43 -13.72 -5.25 -1.76
N VAL A 44 -13.11 -4.24 -2.38
CA VAL A 44 -13.63 -3.58 -3.58
C VAL A 44 -12.60 -3.67 -4.69
N THR A 45 -13.02 -4.17 -5.84
CA THR A 45 -12.21 -4.32 -7.04
C THR A 45 -12.46 -3.16 -8.02
N THR A 46 -11.40 -2.59 -8.56
CA THR A 46 -11.45 -1.52 -9.57
C THR A 46 -10.25 -1.62 -10.51
N THR A 47 -10.15 -0.72 -11.50
CA THR A 47 -9.04 -0.68 -12.45
C THR A 47 -8.16 0.54 -12.22
N GLU A 48 -6.87 0.30 -11.98
CA GLU A 48 -5.83 1.31 -11.84
C GLU A 48 -5.23 1.61 -13.22
N HIS A 49 -5.45 2.83 -13.71
CA HIS A 49 -4.99 3.25 -15.04
C HIS A 49 -3.69 4.06 -15.03
N LYS A 50 -3.29 4.67 -13.91
CA LYS A 50 -2.16 5.64 -13.88
C LYS A 50 -0.78 4.98 -13.87
N THR A 51 -0.67 3.80 -13.28
CA THR A 51 0.57 3.02 -13.21
C THR A 51 0.52 1.75 -14.05
N GLY A 52 -0.57 1.56 -14.81
CA GLY A 52 -0.73 0.42 -15.73
C GLY A 52 -0.94 -0.92 -15.02
N LYS A 53 -1.34 -0.91 -13.74
CA LYS A 53 -1.50 -2.15 -12.95
C LYS A 53 -2.75 -2.94 -13.31
N GLY A 54 -3.73 -2.31 -13.98
CA GLY A 54 -4.96 -2.97 -14.36
C GLY A 54 -5.84 -3.24 -13.15
N ARG A 55 -6.40 -4.43 -13.05
CA ARG A 55 -7.37 -4.80 -12.00
C ARG A 55 -6.69 -4.88 -10.63
N VAL A 56 -7.22 -4.16 -9.65
CA VAL A 56 -6.67 -4.06 -8.28
C VAL A 56 -7.77 -4.17 -7.23
N ASP A 57 -7.42 -4.73 -6.07
CA ASP A 57 -8.29 -4.85 -4.91
C ASP A 57 -7.90 -3.88 -3.79
N TYR A 58 -8.91 -3.31 -3.14
CA TYR A 58 -8.78 -2.44 -1.98
C TYR A 58 -9.50 -3.06 -0.79
N LEU A 59 -8.80 -3.12 0.35
CA LEU A 59 -9.41 -3.51 1.62
C LEU A 59 -10.20 -2.32 2.16
N VAL A 60 -11.46 -2.53 2.53
CA VAL A 60 -12.36 -1.47 2.99
C VAL A 60 -13.14 -1.94 4.23
N PRO A 61 -13.72 -1.02 5.03
CA PRO A 61 -14.68 -1.42 6.05
C PRO A 61 -16.01 -1.87 5.45
N GLU A 62 -16.79 -2.62 6.21
CA GLU A 62 -18.12 -3.11 5.81
C GLU A 62 -19.08 -1.97 5.41
N LEU A 63 -18.98 -0.81 6.08
CA LEU A 63 -19.72 0.40 5.75
C LEU A 63 -19.61 0.78 4.26
N THR A 64 -18.45 0.55 3.65
CA THR A 64 -18.24 0.85 2.23
C THR A 64 -19.06 -0.08 1.35
N LEU A 65 -19.14 -1.36 1.67
CA LEU A 65 -19.95 -2.33 0.94
C LEU A 65 -21.44 -2.01 1.09
N ASP A 66 -21.90 -1.66 2.28
CA ASP A 66 -23.30 -1.29 2.53
C ASP A 66 -23.70 -0.05 1.72
N ALA A 67 -22.83 0.96 1.67
CA ALA A 67 -23.03 2.15 0.86
C ALA A 67 -23.09 1.82 -0.65
N LEU A 68 -22.18 0.97 -1.13
CA LEU A 68 -22.16 0.52 -2.54
C LEU A 68 -23.41 -0.29 -2.90
N ASN A 69 -23.85 -1.21 -2.03
CA ASN A 69 -25.07 -2.00 -2.21
C ASN A 69 -26.31 -1.11 -2.28
N LEU A 70 -26.44 -0.15 -1.34
CA LEU A 70 -27.54 0.81 -1.34
C LEU A 70 -27.57 1.61 -2.65
N PHE A 71 -26.41 2.10 -3.08
CA PHE A 71 -26.33 2.90 -4.28
C PHE A 71 -26.55 2.08 -5.55
N ALA A 72 -26.14 0.81 -5.58
CA ALA A 72 -26.42 -0.11 -6.67
C ALA A 72 -27.92 -0.22 -6.93
N MET A 73 -28.73 -0.35 -5.87
CA MET A 73 -30.19 -0.33 -6.00
C MET A 73 -30.69 1.02 -6.54
N CYS A 74 -30.23 2.13 -5.96
CA CYS A 74 -30.69 3.48 -6.32
C CYS A 74 -30.33 3.93 -7.75
N SER A 75 -29.26 3.38 -8.32
CA SER A 75 -28.76 3.73 -9.67
C SER A 75 -29.33 2.85 -10.78
N THR A 76 -30.17 1.85 -10.45
CA THR A 76 -30.83 0.94 -11.42
C THR A 76 -31.54 1.66 -12.56
N PRO A 77 -32.36 2.72 -12.32
CA PRO A 77 -33.06 3.40 -13.42
C PRO A 77 -32.11 4.00 -14.46
N MET A 78 -31.03 4.67 -14.00
CA MET A 78 -30.04 5.28 -14.90
C MET A 78 -29.26 4.23 -15.70
N ARG A 79 -28.94 3.09 -15.08
CA ARG A 79 -28.26 2.01 -15.80
C ARG A 79 -29.13 1.40 -16.89
N ARG A 80 -30.43 1.19 -16.61
CA ARG A 80 -31.38 0.71 -17.62
C ARG A 80 -31.53 1.69 -18.79
N GLU A 81 -31.57 2.99 -18.50
CA GLU A 81 -31.61 4.02 -19.54
C GLU A 81 -30.33 4.02 -20.40
N LEU A 82 -29.16 3.86 -19.79
CA LEU A 82 -27.89 3.73 -20.51
C LEU A 82 -27.80 2.41 -21.33
N GLU A 83 -28.35 1.31 -20.83
CA GLU A 83 -28.45 0.03 -21.56
C GLU A 83 -29.39 0.13 -22.78
N ALA A 84 -30.49 0.86 -22.65
CA ALA A 84 -31.39 1.16 -23.77
C ALA A 84 -30.69 2.04 -24.82
N GLU A 85 -30.05 3.13 -24.40
CA GLU A 85 -29.26 3.99 -25.28
C GLU A 85 -28.16 3.20 -26.00
N LEU A 86 -27.48 2.29 -25.28
CA LEU A 86 -26.46 1.43 -25.87
C LEU A 86 -27.03 0.56 -27.00
N SER A 87 -28.22 -0.01 -26.81
CA SER A 87 -28.90 -0.83 -27.83
C SER A 87 -29.27 0.00 -29.07
N ASP A 88 -29.75 1.22 -28.87
CA ASP A 88 -30.10 2.16 -29.96
C ASP A 88 -28.86 2.62 -30.74
N LEU A 89 -27.75 2.88 -30.05
CA LEU A 89 -26.47 3.25 -30.66
C LEU A 89 -25.90 2.10 -31.50
N GLU A 90 -26.00 0.86 -31.03
CA GLU A 90 -25.55 -0.32 -31.77
C GLU A 90 -26.34 -0.53 -33.07
N LEU A 91 -27.66 -0.31 -33.04
CA LEU A 91 -28.50 -0.33 -34.24
C LEU A 91 -28.14 0.80 -35.21
N SER A 92 -27.89 2.01 -34.68
CA SER A 92 -27.59 3.20 -35.48
C SER A 92 -26.23 3.09 -36.20
N CYS A 93 -25.17 2.65 -35.52
CA CYS A 93 -23.85 2.45 -36.12
C CYS A 93 -23.82 1.41 -37.25
N ASN A 94 -24.78 0.48 -37.29
CA ASN A 94 -24.92 -0.48 -38.40
C ASN A 94 -25.49 0.17 -39.67
N SER A 95 -26.09 1.36 -39.56
CA SER A 95 -26.78 2.05 -40.67
C SER A 95 -26.13 3.35 -41.12
N VAL A 96 -25.37 4.02 -40.23
CA VAL A 96 -24.71 5.30 -40.49
C VAL A 96 -23.25 5.25 -40.00
N ASP A 97 -22.29 5.47 -40.90
CA ASP A 97 -20.88 5.60 -40.55
C ASP A 97 -20.61 7.03 -40.06
N SER A 98 -20.57 7.19 -38.73
CA SER A 98 -20.27 8.46 -38.06
C SER A 98 -19.26 8.25 -36.94
N ALA A 99 -18.13 8.94 -37.02
CA ALA A 99 -17.07 8.90 -36.01
C ALA A 99 -17.60 9.29 -34.62
N ASP A 100 -18.52 10.25 -34.54
CA ASP A 100 -19.10 10.70 -33.28
C ASP A 100 -20.02 9.63 -32.65
N LEU A 101 -20.78 8.89 -33.47
CA LEU A 101 -21.60 7.77 -32.99
C LEU A 101 -20.72 6.63 -32.46
N LEU A 102 -19.64 6.30 -33.18
CA LEU A 102 -18.68 5.28 -32.74
C LEU A 102 -18.00 5.66 -31.42
N LEU A 103 -17.58 6.92 -31.26
CA LEU A 103 -17.01 7.42 -30.01
C LEU A 103 -18.02 7.36 -28.85
N ARG A 104 -19.29 7.70 -29.11
CA ARG A 104 -20.36 7.61 -28.11
C ARG A 104 -20.65 6.17 -27.72
N LEU A 105 -20.72 5.26 -28.69
CA LEU A 105 -20.94 3.83 -28.50
C LEU A 105 -19.85 3.23 -27.60
N GLU A 106 -18.58 3.46 -27.92
CA GLU A 106 -17.46 2.96 -27.11
C GLU A 106 -17.46 3.54 -25.69
N LYS A 107 -17.83 4.82 -25.54
CA LYS A 107 -18.01 5.42 -24.22
C LYS A 107 -19.18 4.79 -23.44
N ALA A 108 -20.33 4.58 -24.09
CA ALA A 108 -21.50 3.94 -23.48
C ALA A 108 -21.17 2.51 -23.02
N ARG A 109 -20.48 1.73 -23.86
CA ARG A 109 -20.00 0.39 -23.51
C ARG A 109 -19.14 0.40 -22.25
N LYS A 110 -18.17 1.32 -22.18
CA LYS A 110 -17.26 1.46 -21.03
C LYS A 110 -18.00 1.88 -19.75
N ASP A 111 -19.00 2.74 -19.88
CA ASP A 111 -19.71 3.32 -18.75
C ASP A 111 -20.89 2.45 -18.26
N SER A 112 -21.43 1.56 -19.10
CA SER A 112 -22.62 0.73 -18.82
C SER A 112 -22.53 -0.09 -17.53
N LYS A 113 -21.34 -0.59 -17.20
CA LYS A 113 -21.10 -1.40 -16.00
C LYS A 113 -20.82 -0.58 -14.75
N ARG A 114 -20.59 0.73 -14.89
CA ARG A 114 -20.12 1.58 -13.79
C ARG A 114 -21.25 2.05 -12.89
N LEU A 115 -20.92 2.24 -11.63
CA LEU A 115 -21.89 2.60 -10.60
C LEU A 115 -22.16 4.11 -10.53
N PHE A 116 -21.12 4.94 -10.66
CA PHE A 116 -21.19 6.39 -10.45
C PHE A 116 -21.56 7.15 -11.71
N LEU A 117 -22.81 7.03 -12.14
CA LEU A 117 -23.35 7.70 -13.33
C LEU A 117 -23.87 9.12 -13.05
N CYS A 118 -23.91 9.94 -14.09
CA CYS A 118 -24.50 11.27 -14.11
C CYS A 118 -25.15 11.57 -15.46
N LEU A 119 -26.12 12.48 -15.46
CA LEU A 119 -26.66 13.07 -16.69
C LEU A 119 -25.75 14.24 -17.08
N ASN A 120 -25.13 14.17 -18.26
CA ASN A 120 -24.35 15.27 -18.80
C ASN A 120 -25.22 16.10 -19.77
N GLY A 121 -25.48 17.35 -19.44
CA GLY A 121 -26.28 18.27 -20.25
C GLY A 121 -25.53 18.92 -21.42
N TYR A 122 -24.21 18.71 -21.53
CA TYR A 122 -23.38 19.19 -22.63
C TYR A 122 -23.13 18.06 -23.64
N GLY A 123 -24.20 17.37 -24.04
CA GLY A 123 -24.15 16.27 -25.01
C GLY A 123 -23.53 16.67 -26.35
N ASN A 124 -23.44 15.68 -27.25
CA ASN A 124 -22.84 15.79 -28.58
C ASN A 124 -23.16 17.16 -29.20
N LYS A 125 -22.13 17.93 -29.61
CA LYS A 125 -22.26 19.36 -29.99
C LYS A 125 -23.35 19.61 -31.05
N ALA A 126 -23.73 18.57 -31.78
CA ALA A 126 -24.75 18.58 -32.82
C ALA A 126 -26.21 18.70 -32.31
N GLU A 127 -26.60 18.07 -31.19
CA GLU A 127 -28.04 17.88 -30.88
C GLU A 127 -28.50 18.38 -29.50
N ARG A 128 -27.58 18.75 -28.59
CA ARG A 128 -27.89 19.25 -27.23
C ARG A 128 -28.82 18.33 -26.40
N VAL A 129 -28.95 17.05 -26.76
CA VAL A 129 -29.63 16.04 -25.93
C VAL A 129 -28.64 15.57 -24.87
N GLY A 130 -29.05 15.61 -23.59
CA GLY A 130 -28.19 15.13 -22.51
C GLY A 130 -28.08 13.62 -22.51
N HIS A 131 -26.90 13.07 -22.22
CA HIS A 131 -26.65 11.62 -22.19
C HIS A 131 -26.12 11.17 -20.83
N ILE A 132 -26.29 9.88 -20.52
CA ILE A 132 -25.78 9.29 -19.28
C ILE A 132 -24.33 8.85 -19.49
N GLU A 133 -23.47 9.27 -18.56
CA GLU A 133 -22.06 8.89 -18.52
C GLU A 133 -21.53 8.84 -17.09
N VAL A 134 -20.31 8.31 -16.93
CA VAL A 134 -19.65 8.26 -15.64
C VAL A 134 -19.24 9.65 -15.15
N LEU A 135 -19.39 9.86 -13.85
CA LEU A 135 -19.08 11.12 -13.19
C LEU A 135 -17.64 11.55 -13.46
N SER A 136 -17.44 12.77 -13.96
CA SER A 136 -16.09 13.32 -14.18
C SER A 136 -15.39 13.71 -12.86
N ALA A 137 -14.09 13.99 -12.91
CA ALA A 137 -13.36 14.54 -11.76
C ALA A 137 -13.95 15.89 -11.29
N ALA A 138 -14.38 16.74 -12.22
CA ALA A 138 -15.08 17.99 -11.90
C ALA A 138 -16.45 17.72 -11.24
N GLY A 139 -17.23 16.79 -11.80
CA GLY A 139 -18.51 16.36 -11.22
C GLY A 139 -18.37 15.78 -9.82
N SER A 140 -17.26 15.07 -9.56
CA SER A 140 -16.92 14.51 -8.24
C SER A 140 -16.60 15.62 -7.22
N ASN A 141 -15.87 16.67 -7.61
CA ASN A 141 -15.62 17.82 -6.74
C ASN A 141 -16.92 18.59 -6.44
N GLU A 142 -17.83 18.73 -7.40
CA GLU A 142 -19.15 19.34 -7.16
C GLU A 142 -20.02 18.48 -6.24
N ALA A 143 -19.95 17.16 -6.34
CA ALA A 143 -20.59 16.25 -5.39
C ALA A 143 -20.07 16.48 -3.97
N PHE A 144 -18.76 16.66 -3.80
CA PHE A 144 -18.14 16.86 -2.49
C PHE A 144 -18.50 18.22 -1.87
N LYS A 145 -18.57 19.28 -2.68
CA LYS A 145 -19.10 20.57 -2.22
C LYS A 145 -20.54 20.45 -1.72
N ARG A 146 -21.40 19.70 -2.43
CA ARG A 146 -22.78 19.46 -1.98
C ARG A 146 -22.84 18.66 -0.69
N VAL A 147 -21.98 17.65 -0.52
CA VAL A 147 -21.88 16.89 0.74
C VAL A 147 -21.43 17.77 1.89
N ALA A 148 -20.36 18.56 1.72
CA ALA A 148 -19.89 19.49 2.76
C ALA A 148 -20.97 20.48 3.18
N LYS A 149 -21.65 21.10 2.20
CA LYS A 149 -22.77 22.02 2.47
C LYS A 149 -23.94 21.33 3.17
N ALA A 150 -24.29 20.11 2.79
CA ALA A 150 -25.35 19.34 3.44
C ALA A 150 -25.00 18.97 4.89
N ALA A 151 -23.71 18.84 5.20
CA ALA A 151 -23.19 18.65 6.56
C ALA A 151 -23.05 19.97 7.34
N GLY A 152 -23.46 21.12 6.77
CA GLY A 152 -23.34 22.43 7.41
C GLY A 152 -21.95 23.05 7.38
N SER A 153 -21.05 22.54 6.51
CA SER A 153 -19.68 23.05 6.36
C SER A 153 -19.51 23.80 5.04
N ASP A 154 -18.78 24.91 5.09
CA ASP A 154 -18.29 25.67 3.94
C ASP A 154 -16.93 25.15 3.43
N TRP A 155 -16.39 24.11 4.06
CA TRP A 155 -15.10 23.53 3.69
C TRP A 155 -15.11 23.08 2.22
N PRO A 156 -14.12 23.51 1.40
CA PRO A 156 -14.05 23.17 -0.01
C PRO A 156 -13.54 21.73 -0.19
N LEU A 157 -14.37 20.75 0.18
CA LEU A 157 -14.03 19.34 0.17
C LEU A 157 -13.67 18.85 -1.24
N ARG A 158 -12.52 18.18 -1.38
CA ARG A 158 -12.03 17.61 -2.65
C ARG A 158 -11.69 16.13 -2.52
N THR A 159 -11.77 15.43 -3.64
CA THR A 159 -11.50 13.98 -3.75
C THR A 159 -10.12 13.59 -3.21
N HIS A 160 -9.09 14.38 -3.51
CA HIS A 160 -7.74 14.15 -2.99
C HIS A 160 -7.63 14.32 -1.46
N GLN A 161 -8.47 15.16 -0.83
CA GLN A 161 -8.47 15.33 0.63
C GLN A 161 -8.97 14.08 1.35
N CYS A 162 -9.88 13.31 0.75
CA CYS A 162 -10.33 12.04 1.33
C CYS A 162 -9.18 11.02 1.39
N ARG A 163 -8.44 10.85 0.29
CA ARG A 163 -7.27 9.97 0.24
C ARG A 163 -6.16 10.39 1.23
N ARG A 164 -5.95 11.70 1.44
CA ARG A 164 -5.03 12.22 2.46
C ARG A 164 -5.51 11.93 3.88
N THR A 165 -6.80 12.15 4.15
CA THR A 165 -7.40 11.88 5.46
C THR A 165 -7.29 10.40 5.81
N TYR A 166 -7.55 9.52 4.84
CA TYR A 166 -7.33 8.08 4.99
C TYR A 166 -5.88 7.76 5.39
N ALA A 167 -4.89 8.34 4.70
CA ALA A 167 -3.48 8.14 5.03
C ALA A 167 -3.16 8.55 6.48
N ARG A 168 -3.63 9.74 6.87
CA ARG A 168 -3.43 10.30 8.21
C ARG A 168 -4.00 9.40 9.30
N CYS A 169 -5.23 8.90 9.13
CA CYS A 169 -5.85 8.01 10.11
C CYS A 169 -5.03 6.72 10.36
N PHE A 170 -4.38 6.17 9.32
CA PHE A 170 -3.53 5.00 9.48
C PHE A 170 -2.17 5.31 10.11
N VAL A 171 -1.57 6.45 9.79
CA VAL A 171 -0.30 6.88 10.41
C VAL A 171 -0.47 7.23 11.88
N GLU A 172 -1.57 7.89 12.23
CA GLU A 172 -1.91 8.23 13.62
C GLU A 172 -2.42 7.01 14.42
N SER A 173 -2.77 5.92 13.74
CA SER A 173 -3.13 4.68 14.42
C SER A 173 -1.90 4.10 15.15
N ARG A 174 -2.15 3.38 16.25
CA ARG A 174 -1.11 2.69 17.04
C ARG A 174 -0.34 1.60 16.26
N MET A 175 -0.60 1.43 14.95
CA MET A 175 0.11 0.51 14.07
C MET A 175 1.53 0.98 13.69
N GLY A 176 1.94 2.20 14.07
CA GLY A 176 3.32 2.68 13.98
C GLY A 176 3.92 2.54 12.57
N ARG A 177 5.18 2.12 12.46
CA ARG A 177 5.91 1.98 11.18
C ARG A 177 5.25 0.98 10.19
N THR A 178 4.47 0.02 10.67
CA THR A 178 3.73 -0.95 9.84
C THR A 178 2.58 -0.30 9.07
N SER A 179 2.04 0.82 9.57
CA SER A 179 1.02 1.61 8.86
C SER A 179 1.48 2.08 7.47
N LEU A 180 2.76 2.44 7.33
CA LEU A 180 3.32 2.88 6.06
C LEU A 180 3.41 1.74 5.05
N VAL A 181 3.81 0.54 5.49
CA VAL A 181 3.84 -0.66 4.62
C VAL A 181 2.44 -0.98 4.12
N PHE A 182 1.45 -0.97 5.01
CA PHE A 182 0.05 -1.13 4.64
C PHE A 182 -0.41 -0.04 3.67
N LEU A 183 -0.11 1.23 3.94
CA LEU A 183 -0.50 2.34 3.07
C LEU A 183 0.13 2.26 1.68
N LYS A 184 1.39 1.83 1.54
CA LYS A 184 1.99 1.58 0.21
C LYS A 184 1.21 0.52 -0.55
N TRP A 185 0.88 -0.58 0.13
CA TRP A 185 0.11 -1.67 -0.47
C TRP A 185 -1.33 -1.25 -0.80
N GLN A 186 -2.00 -0.52 0.09
CA GLN A 186 -3.37 -0.04 -0.09
C GLN A 186 -3.44 0.97 -1.22
N PHE A 187 -2.57 1.99 -1.23
CA PHE A 187 -2.54 3.03 -2.26
C PHE A 187 -1.95 2.59 -3.60
N LYS A 188 -1.47 1.34 -3.69
CA LYS A 188 -0.79 0.79 -4.86
C LYS A 188 0.43 1.63 -5.27
N HIS A 189 1.16 2.18 -4.30
CA HIS A 189 2.38 2.95 -4.58
C HIS A 189 3.55 2.03 -4.98
N SER A 190 4.34 2.46 -5.95
CA SER A 190 5.55 1.74 -6.39
C SER A 190 6.70 1.84 -5.38
N SER A 191 6.75 2.90 -4.58
CA SER A 191 7.80 3.15 -3.59
C SER A 191 7.22 3.58 -2.24
N MET A 192 8.04 3.48 -1.19
CA MET A 192 7.69 3.96 0.14
C MET A 192 7.73 5.50 0.24
N SER A 193 8.66 6.15 -0.48
CA SER A 193 8.74 7.61 -0.56
C SER A 193 7.44 8.26 -1.04
N MET A 194 6.74 7.66 -2.01
CA MET A 194 5.42 8.14 -2.45
C MET A 194 4.34 8.05 -1.36
N THR A 195 4.46 7.11 -0.41
CA THR A 195 3.50 6.95 0.69
C THR A 195 3.78 7.95 1.81
N GLN A 196 5.06 8.19 2.09
CA GLN A 196 5.50 9.22 3.04
C GLN A 196 4.99 10.62 2.64
N LEU A 197 4.89 10.92 1.34
CA LEU A 197 4.35 12.19 0.83
C LEU A 197 2.86 12.44 1.17
N TYR A 198 2.08 11.39 1.47
CA TYR A 198 0.68 11.57 1.88
C TYR A 198 0.54 11.81 3.38
N ALA A 199 1.48 11.28 4.18
CA ALA A 199 1.58 11.57 5.60
C ALA A 199 1.98 13.04 5.87
N SER A 200 2.46 13.76 4.85
CA SER A 200 3.15 15.04 5.05
C SER A 200 2.30 16.33 4.96
N ASN A 201 0.96 16.33 4.75
CA ASN A 201 0.18 17.60 4.89
C ASN A 201 -1.37 17.43 4.85
N PRO A 202 -2.19 18.19 5.63
CA PRO A 202 -3.27 18.99 4.99
C PRO A 202 -3.25 20.54 4.89
N LEU A 203 -2.81 21.38 5.85
CA LEU A 203 -2.71 22.83 5.60
C LEU A 203 -1.51 23.65 6.15
N GLN A 204 -0.72 23.23 7.13
CA GLN A 204 0.60 23.78 7.51
C GLN A 204 0.94 23.22 8.90
N ASP A 205 1.83 22.24 8.95
CA ASP A 205 2.57 21.93 10.17
C ASP A 205 3.98 21.55 9.76
N LEU A 206 4.79 22.58 9.46
CA LEU A 206 6.21 22.43 9.15
C LEU A 206 6.97 21.87 10.37
N THR A 207 6.52 22.22 11.59
CA THR A 207 7.08 21.70 12.84
C THR A 207 6.92 20.19 12.95
N LEU A 208 5.77 19.61 12.62
CA LEU A 208 5.59 18.15 12.66
C LEU A 208 6.36 17.42 11.54
N PHE A 209 6.55 18.05 10.38
CA PHE A 209 7.33 17.46 9.27
C PHE A 209 8.83 17.53 9.55
N ASP A 210 9.31 18.68 10.04
CA ASP A 210 10.69 18.82 10.50
C ASP A 210 10.91 17.93 11.70
N GLU A 211 9.98 17.79 12.64
CA GLU A 211 10.07 16.84 13.75
C GLU A 211 10.07 15.40 13.26
N ILE A 212 9.23 14.98 12.32
CA ILE A 212 9.27 13.60 11.81
C ILE A 212 10.54 13.34 11.00
N LEU A 213 10.97 14.27 10.15
CA LEU A 213 12.22 14.15 9.41
C LEU A 213 13.43 14.22 10.34
N GLN A 214 13.38 15.05 11.37
CA GLN A 214 14.38 15.16 12.42
C GLN A 214 14.40 13.88 13.23
N GLN A 215 13.28 13.36 13.70
CA GLN A 215 13.18 12.07 14.40
C GLN A 215 13.63 10.90 13.50
N MET A 216 13.35 10.93 12.20
CA MET A 216 13.88 9.95 11.26
C MET A 216 15.38 10.11 11.04
N THR A 217 15.89 11.35 11.05
CA THR A 217 17.32 11.65 10.87
C THR A 217 18.08 11.31 12.15
N GLU A 218 17.60 11.70 13.32
CA GLU A 218 18.07 11.32 14.66
C GLU A 218 18.05 9.81 14.79
N PHE A 219 16.94 9.12 14.48
CA PHE A 219 16.92 7.66 14.50
C PHE A 219 17.97 7.03 13.56
N LYS A 220 18.20 7.60 12.36
CA LYS A 220 19.26 7.12 11.47
C LYS A 220 20.65 7.46 11.98
N ILE A 221 20.82 8.60 12.63
CA ILE A 221 22.07 9.00 13.29
C ILE A 221 22.36 7.98 14.38
N ASP A 222 21.43 7.76 15.31
CA ASP A 222 21.55 6.78 16.40
C ASP A 222 21.81 5.37 15.85
N LEU A 223 21.12 4.98 14.78
CA LEU A 223 21.30 3.68 14.15
C LEU A 223 22.69 3.52 13.52
N ILE A 224 23.12 4.46 12.69
CA ILE A 224 24.45 4.41 12.06
C ILE A 224 25.55 4.57 13.11
N GLU A 225 25.32 5.42 14.12
CA GLU A 225 26.24 5.61 15.25
C GLU A 225 26.41 4.29 15.99
N SER A 226 25.30 3.63 16.36
CA SER A 226 25.36 2.31 16.97
C SER A 226 26.13 1.34 16.08
N TRP A 227 25.94 1.34 14.76
CA TRP A 227 26.66 0.45 13.85
C TRP A 227 28.16 0.74 13.77
N LEU A 228 28.59 1.95 14.11
CA LEU A 228 30.00 2.34 14.16
C LEU A 228 30.63 2.06 15.54
N ASP A 229 29.83 1.79 16.59
CA ASP A 229 30.30 1.37 17.93
C ASP A 229 30.69 -0.11 17.95
N ASP A 230 31.05 -0.66 19.11
CA ASP A 230 31.59 -2.02 19.23
C ASP A 230 30.56 -3.15 19.09
N GLN A 231 29.29 -2.84 18.81
CA GLN A 231 28.25 -3.88 18.69
C GLN A 231 28.54 -4.85 17.53
N PRO A 232 28.23 -6.13 17.66
CA PRO A 232 28.42 -7.08 16.56
C PRO A 232 27.39 -6.84 15.45
N LEU A 233 27.83 -6.95 14.19
CA LEU A 233 26.96 -6.83 13.01
C LEU A 233 27.17 -8.04 12.11
N ALA A 234 26.07 -8.52 11.53
CA ALA A 234 26.06 -9.50 10.47
C ALA A 234 25.59 -8.88 9.15
N GLY A 235 25.68 -9.64 8.06
CA GLY A 235 25.32 -9.18 6.72
C GLY A 235 26.49 -8.53 5.99
N GLY A 236 26.54 -8.65 4.66
CA GLY A 236 27.69 -8.19 3.88
C GLY A 236 28.00 -6.69 3.96
N ALA A 237 27.02 -5.83 4.26
CA ALA A 237 27.30 -4.42 4.58
C ALA A 237 27.71 -4.25 6.06
N GLY A 238 27.15 -5.02 6.98
CA GLY A 238 27.52 -5.02 8.40
C GLY A 238 28.98 -5.39 8.62
N GLU A 239 29.44 -6.47 7.97
CA GLU A 239 30.85 -6.89 7.98
C GLU A 239 31.77 -5.76 7.50
N ARG A 240 31.41 -5.11 6.39
CA ARG A 240 32.19 -3.98 5.86
C ARG A 240 32.19 -2.78 6.79
N ILE A 241 31.08 -2.50 7.49
CA ILE A 241 31.04 -1.45 8.50
C ILE A 241 31.98 -1.78 9.66
N MET A 242 31.98 -3.03 10.15
CA MET A 242 32.90 -3.46 11.20
C MET A 242 34.37 -3.28 10.81
N GLU A 243 34.75 -3.60 9.57
CA GLU A 243 36.11 -3.34 9.05
C GLU A 243 36.46 -1.84 9.05
N LEU A 244 35.48 -0.98 8.72
CA LEU A 244 35.68 0.47 8.67
C LEU A 244 35.86 1.10 10.06
N ARG A 245 35.40 0.46 11.15
CA ARG A 245 35.58 0.95 12.54
C ARG A 245 37.05 1.10 12.93
N ALA A 246 37.95 0.33 12.30
CA ALA A 246 39.38 0.43 12.55
C ALA A 246 40.02 1.73 12.01
N ILE A 247 39.32 2.47 11.15
CA ILE A 247 39.79 3.73 10.58
C ILE A 247 39.37 4.87 11.50
N PRO A 248 40.30 5.64 12.10
CA PRO A 248 39.97 6.72 13.01
C PRO A 248 39.21 7.83 12.28
N ILE A 249 37.97 8.08 12.70
CA ILE A 249 37.11 9.16 12.18
C ILE A 249 37.41 10.43 12.97
N LYS A 250 37.96 11.44 12.29
CA LYS A 250 38.35 12.71 12.91
C LYS A 250 37.18 13.48 13.52
N ASP A 251 36.01 13.41 12.91
CA ASP A 251 34.77 14.04 13.40
C ASP A 251 33.57 13.15 13.05
N ARG A 252 33.13 12.35 14.03
CA ARG A 252 32.06 11.36 13.86
C ARG A 252 30.69 12.04 13.70
N SER A 253 30.44 13.10 14.47
CA SER A 253 29.19 13.86 14.43
C SER A 253 28.98 14.54 13.07
N ALA A 254 30.04 15.14 12.49
CA ALA A 254 29.96 15.75 11.17
C ALA A 254 29.70 14.72 10.06
N LEU A 255 30.31 13.53 10.15
CA LEU A 255 30.08 12.44 9.20
C LEU A 255 28.62 11.96 9.24
N LEU A 256 28.08 11.74 10.44
CA LEU A 256 26.70 11.29 10.64
C LEU A 256 25.68 12.32 10.15
N ALA A 257 25.88 13.59 10.49
CA ALA A 257 25.02 14.69 10.06
C ALA A 257 24.95 14.84 8.52
N GLN A 258 26.03 14.54 7.81
CA GLN A 258 26.06 14.55 6.34
C GLN A 258 25.52 13.25 5.71
N THR A 259 25.71 12.11 6.37
CA THR A 259 25.39 10.80 5.78
C THR A 259 23.94 10.37 6.05
N ALA A 260 23.44 10.52 7.27
CA ALA A 260 22.13 10.02 7.70
C ALA A 260 20.94 10.58 6.88
N PRO A 261 20.87 11.88 6.52
CA PRO A 261 19.78 12.41 5.70
C PRO A 261 19.70 11.76 4.32
N HIS A 262 20.85 11.38 3.74
CA HIS A 262 20.96 10.84 2.39
C HIS A 262 21.03 9.30 2.34
N ALA A 263 21.25 8.65 3.49
CA ALA A 263 21.28 7.19 3.59
C ALA A 263 19.88 6.58 3.39
N ASN A 264 19.78 5.61 2.49
CA ASN A 264 18.55 4.85 2.26
C ASN A 264 18.56 3.60 3.15
N ILE A 265 18.03 3.70 4.37
CA ILE A 265 17.99 2.58 5.32
C ILE A 265 16.53 2.13 5.50
N ARG A 266 16.26 0.83 5.35
CA ARG A 266 14.92 0.26 5.47
C ARG A 266 14.95 -1.01 6.31
N ALA A 267 14.05 -1.14 7.28
CA ALA A 267 13.84 -2.42 7.98
C ALA A 267 13.14 -3.41 7.05
N THR A 268 13.63 -4.65 7.00
CA THR A 268 13.02 -5.76 6.25
C THR A 268 12.33 -6.80 7.15
N GLY A 269 12.35 -6.58 8.47
CA GLY A 269 11.83 -7.51 9.48
C GLY A 269 12.86 -8.54 9.98
N HIS A 270 13.97 -8.70 9.25
CA HIS A 270 15.08 -9.63 9.57
C HIS A 270 16.46 -8.96 9.38
N GLY A 271 16.48 -7.63 9.22
CA GLY A 271 17.67 -6.86 8.91
C GLY A 271 17.34 -5.44 8.44
N TRP A 272 18.40 -4.66 8.25
CA TRP A 272 18.39 -3.36 7.60
C TRP A 272 18.94 -3.49 6.18
N CYS A 273 18.24 -2.90 5.22
CA CYS A 273 18.64 -2.85 3.83
C CYS A 273 19.08 -1.42 3.48
N ILE A 274 20.32 -1.30 3.00
CA ILE A 274 20.92 -0.03 2.53
C ILE A 274 20.89 0.12 0.99
N ALA A 275 20.19 -0.78 0.29
CA ALA A 275 20.12 -0.75 -1.16
C ALA A 275 19.27 0.44 -1.66
N THR A 276 19.72 1.06 -2.75
CA THR A 276 18.93 2.02 -3.52
C THR A 276 18.02 1.27 -4.52
N GLU A 277 17.34 1.99 -5.41
CA GLU A 277 16.36 1.40 -6.35
C GLU A 277 16.96 0.34 -7.30
N ARG A 278 18.29 0.31 -7.47
CA ARG A 278 19.02 -0.75 -8.15
C ARG A 278 19.65 -1.68 -7.11
N GLY A 279 19.05 -2.84 -6.87
CA GLY A 279 19.47 -3.82 -5.87
C GLY A 279 18.83 -5.19 -6.09
N CYS A 280 18.58 -5.96 -5.02
CA CYS A 280 17.96 -7.30 -5.10
C CYS A 280 16.47 -7.31 -5.51
N GLY A 281 15.91 -6.17 -5.93
CA GLY A 281 14.49 -6.03 -6.28
C GLY A 281 13.51 -6.24 -5.12
N GLY A 282 14.00 -6.28 -3.87
CA GLY A 282 13.18 -6.62 -2.70
C GLY A 282 13.01 -8.12 -2.47
N ALA A 283 13.74 -8.98 -3.19
CA ALA A 283 13.68 -10.44 -3.02
C ALA A 283 13.95 -10.90 -1.58
N GLY A 284 14.79 -10.15 -0.84
CA GLY A 284 15.07 -10.42 0.57
C GLY A 284 13.84 -10.35 1.48
N LEU A 285 12.77 -9.63 1.10
CA LEU A 285 11.52 -9.61 1.85
C LEU A 285 10.81 -10.97 1.85
N TYR A 286 10.98 -11.76 0.78
CA TYR A 286 10.35 -13.06 0.62
C TYR A 286 11.26 -14.22 1.05
N GLU A 287 12.58 -14.00 1.02
CA GLU A 287 13.58 -15.01 1.41
C GLU A 287 14.67 -14.37 2.28
N ALA A 288 14.45 -14.36 3.59
CA ALA A 288 15.33 -13.74 4.58
C ALA A 288 16.77 -14.29 4.52
N THR A 289 16.93 -15.58 4.22
CA THR A 289 18.24 -16.26 4.14
C THR A 289 19.12 -15.78 2.98
N ARG A 290 18.62 -14.93 2.08
CA ARG A 290 19.45 -14.23 1.08
C ARG A 290 20.15 -12.98 1.62
N CYS A 291 19.64 -12.40 2.70
CA CYS A 291 20.14 -11.13 3.21
C CYS A 291 21.53 -11.22 3.86
N PRO A 292 21.91 -12.28 4.58
CA PRO A 292 23.25 -12.39 5.18
C PRO A 292 24.39 -12.22 4.17
N GLY A 293 24.30 -12.87 3.00
CA GLY A 293 25.31 -12.71 1.93
C GLY A 293 25.14 -11.45 1.07
N CYS A 294 24.17 -10.59 1.34
CA CYS A 294 23.90 -9.42 0.51
C CYS A 294 24.82 -8.25 0.89
N LYS A 295 25.52 -7.67 -0.09
CA LYS A 295 26.36 -6.47 0.06
C LYS A 295 25.65 -5.20 0.56
N HIS A 296 24.33 -5.25 0.72
CA HIS A 296 23.49 -4.13 1.17
C HIS A 296 22.74 -4.45 2.47
N SER A 297 23.02 -5.59 3.12
CA SER A 297 22.35 -5.98 4.35
C SER A 297 23.23 -5.66 5.56
N VAL A 298 22.63 -5.03 6.56
CA VAL A 298 23.18 -4.89 7.91
C VAL A 298 22.20 -5.56 8.87
N ILE A 299 22.66 -6.50 9.67
CA ILE A 299 21.84 -7.19 10.66
C ILE A 299 22.50 -6.92 12.01
N ASP A 300 21.80 -6.24 12.90
CA ASP A 300 22.24 -6.01 14.28
C ASP A 300 21.44 -6.90 15.23
N GLU A 301 21.77 -6.80 16.52
CA GLU A 301 21.15 -7.59 17.58
C GLU A 301 19.62 -7.40 17.67
N THR A 302 19.07 -6.29 17.18
CA THR A 302 17.62 -6.05 17.23
C THR A 302 16.81 -7.08 16.43
N PHE A 303 17.45 -7.79 15.49
CA PHE A 303 16.84 -8.88 14.73
C PHE A 303 17.24 -10.27 15.23
N ALA A 304 17.98 -10.39 16.34
CA ALA A 304 18.42 -11.67 16.87
C ALA A 304 17.24 -12.62 17.11
N THR A 305 16.15 -12.15 17.70
CA THR A 305 14.94 -12.97 17.93
C THR A 305 14.32 -13.50 16.64
N THR A 306 14.31 -12.70 15.56
CA THR A 306 13.87 -13.16 14.24
C THR A 306 14.75 -14.28 13.73
N TRP A 307 16.08 -14.16 13.85
CA TRP A 307 17.02 -15.18 13.38
C TRP A 307 17.01 -16.44 14.24
N GLN A 308 16.79 -16.31 15.55
CA GLN A 308 16.49 -17.44 16.45
C GLN A 308 15.21 -18.17 16.02
N GLY A 309 14.15 -17.42 15.68
CA GLY A 309 12.92 -17.98 15.12
C GLY A 309 13.16 -18.74 13.82
N ILE A 310 13.92 -18.16 12.88
CA ILE A 310 14.29 -18.85 11.62
C ILE A 310 15.06 -20.14 11.92
N TYR A 311 16.04 -20.11 12.82
CA TYR A 311 16.83 -21.28 13.21
C TYR A 311 15.95 -22.39 13.81
N SER A 312 15.12 -22.05 14.80
CA SER A 312 14.19 -23.00 15.44
C SER A 312 13.19 -23.61 14.46
N HIS A 313 12.56 -22.81 13.60
CA HIS A 313 11.66 -23.33 12.57
C HIS A 313 12.38 -24.28 11.59
N GLN A 314 13.66 -24.05 11.29
CA GLN A 314 14.41 -25.00 10.45
C GLN A 314 14.74 -26.30 11.19
N LEU A 315 14.98 -26.25 12.51
CA LEU A 315 15.12 -27.47 13.32
C LEU A 315 13.84 -28.29 13.30
N GLU A 316 12.68 -27.65 13.55
CA GLU A 316 11.37 -28.30 13.47
C GLU A 316 11.15 -28.95 12.10
N LEU A 317 11.46 -28.25 11.01
CA LEU A 317 11.37 -28.77 9.65
C LEU A 317 12.28 -29.99 9.40
N MET A 318 13.39 -30.12 10.10
CA MET A 318 14.29 -31.28 9.99
C MET A 318 13.80 -32.49 10.80
N GLU A 319 12.97 -32.29 11.83
CA GLU A 319 12.35 -33.36 12.62
C GLU A 319 11.15 -33.99 11.93
N ILE A 320 10.62 -33.37 10.87
CA ILE A 320 9.51 -33.90 10.09
C ILE A 320 9.97 -35.13 9.27
N ASP A 321 9.40 -36.29 9.62
CA ASP A 321 9.76 -37.58 9.01
C ASP A 321 9.44 -37.67 7.51
N ASP A 322 8.33 -37.09 7.05
CA ASP A 322 7.87 -37.14 5.66
C ASP A 322 8.43 -35.99 4.78
N ALA A 323 9.32 -35.15 5.33
CA ALA A 323 9.99 -34.12 4.56
C ALA A 323 10.94 -34.76 3.52
N GLY A 324 10.61 -34.59 2.22
CA GLY A 324 11.44 -35.07 1.12
C GLY A 324 12.87 -34.50 1.14
N PRO A 325 13.83 -35.13 0.43
CA PRO A 325 15.26 -34.80 0.54
C PRO A 325 15.59 -33.34 0.19
N ALA A 326 14.87 -32.73 -0.76
CA ALA A 326 15.03 -31.33 -1.12
C ALA A 326 14.63 -30.36 0.01
N VAL A 327 13.57 -30.68 0.76
CA VAL A 327 13.11 -29.87 1.89
C VAL A 327 14.13 -29.96 3.01
N ARG A 328 14.60 -31.17 3.36
CA ARG A 328 15.64 -31.36 4.38
C ARG A 328 16.94 -30.65 4.03
N GLN A 329 17.36 -30.70 2.75
CA GLN A 329 18.56 -30.00 2.28
C GLN A 329 18.40 -28.48 2.43
N ARG A 330 17.24 -27.92 2.06
CA ARG A 330 16.96 -26.50 2.23
C ARG A 330 16.92 -26.11 3.70
N ALA A 331 16.22 -26.87 4.53
CA ALA A 331 16.12 -26.61 5.96
C ALA A 331 17.50 -26.61 6.62
N LYS A 332 18.35 -27.58 6.31
CA LYS A 332 19.73 -27.63 6.81
C LYS A 332 20.57 -26.42 6.37
N ARG A 333 20.45 -26.00 5.11
CA ARG A 333 21.14 -24.82 4.60
C ARG A 333 20.66 -23.55 5.30
N ASP A 334 19.35 -23.35 5.38
CA ASP A 334 18.74 -22.17 5.95
C ASP A 334 18.96 -22.10 7.47
N MET A 335 19.02 -23.24 8.15
CA MET A 335 19.45 -23.39 9.54
C MET A 335 20.89 -22.93 9.71
N GLN A 336 21.81 -23.39 8.85
CA GLN A 336 23.21 -22.97 8.91
C GLN A 336 23.34 -21.46 8.71
N VAL A 337 22.61 -20.90 7.74
CA VAL A 337 22.61 -19.44 7.52
C VAL A 337 22.13 -18.69 8.76
N ALA A 338 21.06 -19.15 9.41
CA ALA A 338 20.57 -18.53 10.63
C ALA A 338 21.57 -18.67 11.80
N PHE A 339 22.18 -19.84 11.93
CA PHE A 339 23.24 -20.09 12.91
C PHE A 339 24.44 -19.15 12.72
N ASP A 340 24.89 -18.97 11.48
CA ASP A 340 26.01 -18.10 11.15
C ASP A 340 25.68 -16.65 11.53
N VAL A 341 24.46 -16.18 11.24
CA VAL A 341 24.00 -14.84 11.65
C VAL A 341 23.99 -14.69 13.17
N ILE A 342 23.39 -15.64 13.90
CA ILE A 342 23.33 -15.63 15.38
C ILE A 342 24.74 -15.59 15.96
N SER A 343 25.66 -16.40 15.40
CA SER A 343 27.05 -16.47 15.82
C SER A 343 27.81 -15.17 15.52
N SER A 344 27.60 -14.57 14.35
CA SER A 344 28.17 -13.26 14.00
C SER A 344 27.69 -12.15 14.92
N LEU A 345 26.48 -12.28 15.49
CA LEU A 345 25.95 -11.38 16.52
C LEU A 345 26.51 -11.68 17.92
N GLY A 346 27.44 -12.63 18.06
CA GLY A 346 28.03 -13.03 19.36
C GLY A 346 27.07 -13.81 20.26
N LEU A 347 25.96 -14.30 19.71
CA LEU A 347 24.94 -15.04 20.43
C LEU A 347 25.06 -16.53 20.15
N SER A 348 24.35 -17.34 20.94
CA SER A 348 24.17 -18.77 20.68
C SER A 348 22.70 -19.05 20.37
N PRO A 349 22.38 -20.09 19.56
CA PRO A 349 21.01 -20.48 19.34
C PRO A 349 20.28 -20.76 20.65
N LEU A 350 19.04 -20.31 20.77
CA LEU A 350 18.18 -20.66 21.89
C LEU A 350 17.82 -22.13 21.78
N ASP A 351 17.96 -22.86 22.88
CA ASP A 351 17.50 -24.25 22.95
C ASP A 351 15.99 -24.28 22.71
N ALA A 352 15.53 -25.10 21.76
CA ALA A 352 14.13 -25.27 21.38
C ALA A 352 13.22 -25.78 22.53
N ARG A 353 13.75 -25.93 23.75
CA ARG A 353 13.06 -26.47 24.93
C ARG A 353 12.69 -25.40 25.97
N ASP A 354 13.23 -24.18 25.86
CA ASP A 354 13.00 -23.10 26.84
C ASP A 354 11.87 -22.14 26.44
N SER A 355 11.16 -22.40 25.33
CA SER A 355 10.10 -21.53 24.81
C SER A 355 8.67 -22.01 25.10
N ASP A 356 8.46 -23.10 25.85
CA ASP A 356 7.12 -23.58 26.23
C ASP A 356 6.62 -22.91 27.52
N PRO A 357 5.64 -21.98 27.47
CA PRO A 357 5.09 -21.34 28.65
C PRO A 357 4.08 -22.22 29.41
N THR A 358 3.86 -23.48 29.01
CA THR A 358 2.84 -24.35 29.62
C THR A 358 3.35 -25.31 30.70
N ARG A 359 4.59 -25.15 31.17
CA ARG A 359 5.12 -25.88 32.34
C ARG A 359 5.19 -25.03 33.61
N THR A 360 4.03 -24.79 34.22
CA THR A 360 3.81 -24.75 35.67
C THR A 360 2.40 -25.19 35.98
#